data_AF-A0A0Q7G4R8-F1
#
_entry.id   AF-A0A0Q7G4R8-F1
#
_cell.length_a   1.000
_cell.length_b   1.000
_cell.length_c   1.000
_cell.angle_alpha   90.00
_cell.angle_beta   90.00
_cell.angle_gamma   90.00
#
_symmetry.space_group_name_H-M   'P 1'
#
loop_
_entity.id
_entity.type
_entity.pdbx_description
1 polymer ?
#
loop_
_entity_poly.entity_id
_entity_poly.type
_entity_poly.pdbx_seq_one_letter_code
_entity_poly.pdbx_strand_id
1 'polypeptide(L)'
;MTIDVLLYIIFIIPLFIVGFQIKKLNQKKIFIIWISISILLIIAGVLIEDNSNNEMRSLSYFGSQMLFIFLILQKITRNIYFKIFNREPEFGKFPKYKIDNFYSLFILIAIIVLPFVIESYIFKKF
;
A
#
# COMPACT_ATOMS: atom_id res chain seq x y z
N MET A 1 -19.23 -8.19 -13.29
CA MET A 1 -18.09 -7.97 -12.38
C MET A 1 -18.29 -8.89 -11.19
N THR A 2 -17.31 -9.72 -10.82
CA THR A 2 -17.43 -10.57 -9.64
C THR A 2 -17.40 -9.71 -8.37
N ILE A 3 -18.04 -10.16 -7.29
CA ILE A 3 -18.07 -9.45 -6.00
C ILE A 3 -16.63 -9.16 -5.52
N ASP A 4 -15.71 -10.08 -5.76
CA ASP A 4 -14.30 -9.94 -5.41
C ASP A 4 -13.60 -8.77 -6.13
N VAL A 5 -13.85 -8.58 -7.43
CA VAL A 5 -13.33 -7.43 -8.19
C VAL A 5 -13.94 -6.11 -7.69
N LEU A 6 -15.22 -6.11 -7.29
CA LEU A 6 -15.86 -4.94 -6.70
C LEU A 6 -15.18 -4.55 -5.38
N LEU A 7 -14.95 -5.53 -4.50
CA LEU A 7 -14.30 -5.32 -3.21
C LEU A 7 -12.85 -4.87 -3.36
N TYR A 8 -12.11 -5.44 -4.32
CA TYR A 8 -10.77 -4.98 -4.69
C TYR A 8 -10.74 -3.50 -5.07
N ILE A 9 -11.66 -3.05 -5.94
CA ILE A 9 -11.76 -1.64 -6.34
C ILE A 9 -12.04 -0.76 -5.11
N ILE A 10 -12.95 -1.18 -4.24
CA ILE A 10 -13.29 -0.44 -3.00
C ILE A 10 -12.06 -0.31 -2.09
N PHE A 11 -11.31 -1.38 -1.89
CA PHE A 11 -10.14 -1.37 -1.00
C PHE A 11 -8.96 -0.55 -1.52
N ILE A 12 -8.86 -0.33 -2.83
CA ILE A 12 -7.80 0.51 -3.40
C ILE A 12 -8.13 2.00 -3.35
N ILE A 13 -9.40 2.41 -3.30
CA ILE A 13 -9.78 3.84 -3.24
C ILE A 13 -8.99 4.62 -2.17
N PRO A 14 -8.88 4.13 -0.90
CA PRO A 14 -8.03 4.73 0.11
C PRO A 14 -6.57 4.94 -0.31
N LEU A 15 -5.95 3.98 -1.01
CA LEU A 15 -4.58 4.09 -1.51
C LEU A 15 -4.41 5.28 -2.47
N PHE A 16 -5.35 5.45 -3.41
CA PHE A 16 -5.31 6.59 -4.33
C PHE A 16 -5.48 7.94 -3.60
N ILE A 17 -6.43 8.03 -2.66
CA ILE A 17 -6.65 9.23 -1.87
C ILE A 17 -5.37 9.62 -1.13
N VAL A 18 -4.72 8.64 -0.50
CA VAL A 18 -3.45 8.82 0.20
C VAL A 18 -2.33 9.23 -0.74
N GLY A 19 -2.25 8.64 -1.93
CA GLY A 19 -1.28 9.01 -2.97
C GLY A 19 -1.37 10.49 -3.36
N PHE A 20 -2.58 11.04 -3.49
CA PHE A 20 -2.76 12.48 -3.74
C PHE A 20 -2.41 13.37 -2.53
N GLN A 21 -2.48 12.83 -1.32
CA GLN A 21 -2.23 13.56 -0.07
C GLN A 21 -0.86 13.24 0.54
N ILE A 22 0.10 12.77 -0.26
CA ILE A 22 1.36 12.22 0.25
C ILE A 22 2.15 13.20 1.13
N LYS A 23 2.11 14.51 0.81
CA LYS A 23 2.74 15.57 1.61
C LYS A 23 2.16 15.65 3.03
N LYS A 24 0.87 15.34 3.19
CA LYS A 24 0.16 15.37 4.48
C LYS A 24 0.50 14.17 5.38
N LEU A 25 1.01 13.06 4.83
CA LEU A 25 1.41 11.88 5.60
C LEU A 25 2.58 12.13 6.56
N ASN A 26 3.31 13.23 6.37
CA ASN A 26 4.37 13.61 7.31
C ASN A 26 3.82 14.05 8.67
N GLN A 27 2.54 14.45 8.73
CA GLN A 27 1.87 14.79 9.97
C GLN A 27 1.50 13.50 10.74
N LYS A 28 2.01 13.37 11.97
CA LYS A 28 1.81 12.18 12.82
C LYS A 28 0.34 11.79 12.95
N LYS A 29 -0.55 12.78 13.17
CA LYS A 29 -2.00 12.55 13.30
C LYS A 29 -2.61 11.94 12.04
N ILE A 30 -2.27 12.48 10.87
CA ILE A 30 -2.78 12.00 9.57
C ILE A 30 -2.26 10.60 9.28
N PHE A 31 -0.97 10.34 9.53
CA PHE A 31 -0.39 9.02 9.34
C PHE A 31 -1.09 7.95 10.20
N ILE A 32 -1.34 8.24 11.48
CA ILE A 32 -2.02 7.31 12.39
C ILE A 32 -3.45 7.01 11.90
N ILE A 33 -4.18 8.01 11.43
CA ILE A 33 -5.53 7.80 10.87
C ILE A 33 -5.48 6.81 9.70
N TRP A 34 -4.55 7.00 8.76
CA TRP A 34 -4.43 6.13 7.61
C TRP A 34 -3.95 4.72 7.98
N ILE A 35 -3.07 4.58 8.97
CA ILE A 35 -2.70 3.28 9.51
C ILE A 35 -3.91 2.57 10.10
N SER A 36 -4.74 3.25 10.91
CA SER A 36 -5.96 2.65 11.46
C SER A 36 -6.92 2.20 10.37
N ILE A 37 -7.12 3.01 9.32
CA ILE A 37 -7.93 2.64 8.15
C ILE A 37 -7.36 1.40 7.48
N SER A 38 -6.04 1.33 7.27
CA SER A 38 -5.40 0.20 6.61
C SER A 38 -5.53 -1.11 7.41
N ILE A 39 -5.49 -1.04 8.75
CA ILE A 39 -5.70 -2.21 9.61
C ILE A 39 -7.14 -2.70 9.49
N LEU A 40 -8.13 -1.79 9.49
CA LEU A 40 -9.54 -2.15 9.30
C LEU A 40 -9.78 -2.80 7.93
N LEU A 41 -9.13 -2.30 6.87
CA LEU A 41 -9.21 -2.92 5.55
C LEU A 41 -8.67 -4.34 5.56
N ILE A 42 -7.49 -4.58 6.16
CA ILE A 42 -6.90 -5.91 6.26
C ILE A 42 -7.83 -6.87 7.02
N ILE A 43 -8.40 -6.43 8.15
CA ILE A 43 -9.36 -7.25 8.92
C ILE A 43 -10.56 -7.63 8.04
N ALA A 44 -11.13 -6.66 7.32
CA ALA A 44 -12.24 -6.93 6.40
C ALA A 44 -11.84 -7.91 5.29
N GLY A 45 -10.65 -7.74 4.70
CA GLY A 45 -10.10 -8.64 3.69
C GLY A 45 -9.94 -10.06 4.20
N VAL A 46 -9.41 -10.25 5.42
CA VAL A 46 -9.30 -11.58 6.06
C VAL A 46 -10.69 -12.20 6.27
N LEU A 47 -11.66 -11.44 6.78
CA LEU A 47 -13.01 -11.96 7.02
C LEU A 47 -13.72 -12.35 5.73
N ILE A 48 -13.54 -11.60 4.65
CA ILE A 48 -14.10 -11.93 3.33
C ILE A 48 -13.45 -13.20 2.79
N GLU A 49 -12.13 -13.30 2.92
CA GLU A 49 -11.35 -14.46 2.48
C GLU A 49 -11.80 -15.74 3.18
N ASP A 50 -11.87 -15.73 4.52
CA ASP A 50 -12.26 -16.89 5.33
C ASP A 50 -13.70 -17.36 5.05
N ASN A 51 -14.58 -16.44 4.63
CA ASN A 51 -15.97 -16.75 4.32
C ASN A 51 -16.19 -17.13 2.84
N SER A 52 -15.17 -16.93 2.01
CA SER A 52 -15.18 -17.36 0.61
C SER A 52 -14.64 -18.78 0.56
N ASN A 53 -15.44 -19.75 0.10
CA ASN A 53 -15.00 -21.13 -0.15
C ASN A 53 -14.06 -21.21 -1.38
N ASN A 54 -13.13 -20.26 -1.54
CA ASN A 54 -12.19 -20.21 -2.63
C ASN A 54 -10.86 -20.85 -2.21
N GLU A 55 -10.37 -21.77 -3.04
CA GLU A 55 -9.06 -22.39 -2.84
C GLU A 55 -7.89 -21.44 -3.17
N MET A 56 -8.17 -20.30 -3.82
CA MET A 56 -7.19 -19.26 -4.13
C MET A 56 -7.51 -17.98 -3.38
N ARG A 57 -6.47 -17.24 -2.98
CA ARG A 57 -6.68 -15.95 -2.33
C ARG A 57 -7.41 -14.99 -3.22
N SER A 58 -8.42 -14.36 -2.65
CA SER A 58 -9.27 -13.41 -3.32
C SER A 58 -8.49 -12.13 -3.66
N LEU A 59 -8.82 -11.55 -4.81
CA LEU A 59 -8.27 -10.28 -5.26
C LEU A 59 -8.56 -9.16 -4.25
N SER A 60 -9.70 -9.24 -3.56
CA SER A 60 -10.05 -8.33 -2.47
C SER A 60 -9.10 -8.43 -1.29
N TYR A 61 -8.69 -9.64 -0.86
CA TYR A 61 -7.67 -9.78 0.16
C TYR A 61 -6.37 -9.07 -0.24
N PHE A 62 -5.92 -9.24 -1.49
CA PHE A 62 -4.75 -8.52 -2.02
C PHE A 62 -4.92 -7.00 -1.94
N GLY A 63 -6.05 -6.46 -2.41
CA GLY A 63 -6.35 -5.02 -2.36
C GLY A 63 -6.35 -4.44 -0.96
N SER A 64 -6.82 -5.22 0.03
CA SER A 64 -6.91 -4.80 1.44
C SER A 64 -5.55 -4.48 2.07
N GLN A 65 -4.47 -5.13 1.59
CA GLN A 65 -3.12 -4.98 2.13
C GLN A 65 -2.35 -3.80 1.53
N MET A 66 -2.70 -3.38 0.30
CA MET A 66 -1.89 -2.44 -0.48
C MET A 66 -1.70 -1.10 0.24
N LEU A 67 -2.73 -0.58 0.91
CA LEU A 67 -2.63 0.67 1.66
C LEU A 67 -1.64 0.55 2.82
N PHE A 68 -1.71 -0.53 3.60
CA PHE A 68 -0.82 -0.74 4.73
C PHE A 68 0.64 -0.82 4.27
N ILE A 69 0.89 -1.61 3.23
CA ILE A 69 2.22 -1.76 2.63
C ILE A 69 2.74 -0.42 2.12
N PHE A 70 1.92 0.34 1.39
CA PHE A 70 2.27 1.69 0.95
C PHE A 70 2.69 2.57 2.13
N LEU A 71 1.90 2.61 3.22
CA LEU A 71 2.18 3.50 4.36
C LEU A 71 3.48 3.14 5.06
N ILE A 72 3.73 1.85 5.29
CA ILE A 72 4.97 1.38 5.93
C ILE A 72 6.18 1.66 5.05
N LEU A 73 6.11 1.29 3.77
CA LEU A 73 7.19 1.54 2.83
C LEU A 73 7.49 3.03 2.71
N GLN A 74 6.48 3.84 2.44
CA GLN A 74 6.63 5.28 2.30
C GLN A 74 7.29 5.87 3.54
N LYS A 75 6.91 5.44 4.75
CA LYS A 75 7.50 5.96 5.98
C LYS A 75 8.98 5.60 6.11
N ILE A 76 9.33 4.34 5.86
CA ILE A 76 10.70 3.82 6.00
C ILE A 76 11.60 4.44 4.94
N THR A 77 11.21 4.34 3.67
CA THR A 77 12.01 4.82 2.54
C THR A 77 12.17 6.33 2.58
N ARG A 78 11.12 7.09 2.93
CA ARG A 78 11.22 8.54 3.11
C ARG A 78 12.22 8.91 4.19
N ASN A 79 12.18 8.24 5.35
CA ASN A 79 13.12 8.53 6.44
C ASN A 79 14.57 8.29 5.99
N ILE A 80 14.82 7.22 5.24
CA ILE A 80 16.14 6.93 4.65
C ILE A 80 16.52 8.01 3.63
N TYR A 81 15.59 8.34 2.74
CA TYR A 81 15.76 9.35 1.70
C TYR A 81 16.12 10.72 2.30
N PHE A 82 15.37 11.16 3.31
CA PHE A 82 15.60 12.44 3.99
C PHE A 82 16.97 12.48 4.66
N LYS A 83 17.44 11.38 5.26
CA LYS A 83 18.79 11.31 5.85
C LYS A 83 19.90 11.44 4.81
N ILE A 84 19.69 10.95 3.59
CA ILE A 84 20.71 10.97 2.53
C ILE A 84 20.72 12.31 1.79
N PHE A 85 19.55 12.87 1.50
CA PHE A 85 19.41 14.04 0.62
C PHE A 85 19.00 15.32 1.36
N ASN A 86 18.73 15.27 2.67
CA ASN A 86 18.25 16.38 3.50
C ASN A 86 17.03 17.13 2.92
N ARG A 87 16.17 16.40 2.19
CA ARG A 87 14.93 16.93 1.62
C ARG A 87 13.87 15.84 1.50
N GLU A 88 12.62 16.26 1.36
CA GLU A 88 11.52 15.35 1.10
C GLU A 88 11.51 14.90 -0.38
N PRO A 89 11.16 13.65 -0.67
CA PRO A 89 11.03 13.15 -2.04
C PRO A 89 9.80 13.75 -2.71
N GLU A 90 9.94 14.16 -3.98
CA GLU A 90 8.84 14.63 -4.80
C GLU A 90 8.10 13.43 -5.44
N PHE A 91 6.77 13.47 -5.41
CA PHE A 91 5.92 12.51 -6.12
C PHE A 91 5.20 13.22 -7.26
N GLY A 92 5.29 12.68 -8.48
CA GLY A 92 4.54 13.19 -9.63
C GLY A 92 5.21 12.95 -10.97
N LYS A 93 4.61 13.49 -12.05
CA LYS A 93 5.08 13.32 -13.44
C LYS A 93 6.40 14.02 -13.75
N PHE A 94 6.76 15.08 -13.00
CA PHE A 94 7.94 15.91 -13.29
C PHE A 94 8.65 16.33 -12.00
N PRO A 95 9.28 15.40 -11.27
CA PRO A 95 10.09 15.79 -10.13
C PRO A 95 11.33 16.56 -10.60
N LYS A 96 11.76 17.52 -9.79
CA LYS A 96 12.95 18.34 -10.07
C LYS A 96 14.22 17.49 -10.17
N TYR A 97 14.28 16.37 -9.44
CA TYR A 97 15.45 15.50 -9.36
C TYR A 97 15.12 14.10 -9.86
N LYS A 98 15.98 13.55 -10.74
CA LYS A 98 15.79 12.22 -11.33
C LYS A 98 15.73 11.09 -10.30
N ILE A 99 16.39 11.24 -9.15
CA ILE A 99 16.37 10.23 -8.07
C ILE A 99 14.97 10.04 -7.47
N ASP A 100 14.09 11.04 -7.56
CA ASP A 100 12.72 10.97 -7.04
C ASP A 100 11.83 10.09 -7.91
N ASN A 101 12.17 9.94 -9.20
CA ASN A 101 11.55 8.93 -10.07
C ASN A 101 11.88 7.52 -9.58
N PHE A 102 13.14 7.26 -9.22
CA PHE A 102 13.54 5.95 -8.68
C PHE A 102 12.83 5.66 -7.36
N TYR A 103 12.73 6.65 -6.48
CA TYR A 103 12.00 6.53 -5.23
C TYR A 103 10.52 6.20 -5.45
N SER A 104 9.84 6.93 -6.34
CA SER A 104 8.43 6.71 -6.67
C SER A 104 8.19 5.34 -7.31
N LEU A 105 9.07 4.95 -8.23
CA LEU A 105 9.01 3.66 -8.93
C LEU A 105 9.27 2.48 -7.99
N PHE A 106 10.23 2.62 -7.06
CA PHE A 106 10.48 1.64 -6.01
C PHE A 106 9.23 1.40 -5.17
N ILE A 107 8.58 2.47 -4.70
CA ILE A 107 7.37 2.37 -3.91
C ILE A 107 6.25 1.68 -4.70
N LEU A 108 6.04 2.07 -5.95
CA LEU A 108 4.99 1.50 -6.80
C LEU A 108 5.19 -0.01 -7.02
N ILE A 109 6.40 -0.42 -7.38
CA ILE A 109 6.72 -1.84 -7.56
C ILE A 109 6.55 -2.60 -6.26
N ALA A 110 7.06 -2.07 -5.16
CA ALA A 110 7.03 -2.75 -3.87
C ALA A 110 5.59 -2.96 -3.37
N ILE A 111 4.67 -2.02 -3.58
CA ILE A 111 3.25 -2.17 -3.20
C ILE A 111 2.56 -3.28 -3.99
N ILE A 112 2.95 -3.48 -5.25
CA ILE A 112 2.38 -4.54 -6.09
C ILE A 112 3.01 -5.90 -5.73
N VAL A 113 4.32 -5.94 -5.52
CA VAL A 113 5.07 -7.19 -5.33
C VAL A 113 4.95 -7.74 -3.90
N LEU A 114 5.00 -6.89 -2.87
CA LEU A 114 5.02 -7.35 -1.48
C LEU A 114 3.81 -8.18 -1.05
N PRO A 115 2.56 -7.87 -1.43
CA PRO A 115 1.43 -8.73 -1.08
C PRO A 115 1.62 -10.17 -1.56
N PHE A 116 2.15 -10.38 -2.78
CA PHE A 116 2.45 -11.72 -3.30
C PHE A 116 3.58 -12.42 -2.53
N VAL A 117 4.59 -11.65 -2.10
CA VAL A 117 5.68 -12.18 -1.26
C VAL A 117 5.16 -12.57 0.13
N ILE A 118 4.30 -11.75 0.72
CA ILE A 118 3.67 -12.03 2.02
C ILE A 118 2.84 -13.31 1.93
N GLU A 119 2.09 -13.47 0.84
CA GLU A 119 1.31 -14.68 0.59
C GLU A 119 2.19 -15.93 0.46
N SER A 120 3.26 -15.87 -0.35
CA SER A 120 4.13 -17.03 -0.55
C SER A 120 4.87 -17.45 0.74
N TYR A 121 5.27 -16.50 1.58
CA TYR A 121 5.98 -16.79 2.83
C TYR A 121 5.07 -17.22 3.97
N ILE A 122 3.92 -16.56 4.17
CA ILE A 122 3.05 -16.85 5.32
C ILE A 122 2.19 -18.09 5.05
N PHE A 123 1.70 -18.27 3.81
CA PHE A 123 0.71 -19.30 3.52
C PHE A 123 1.28 -20.55 2.86
N LYS A 124 2.60 -20.60 2.57
CA LYS A 124 3.31 -21.78 2.04
C LYS A 124 2.46 -22.62 1.08
N LYS A 125 1.79 -21.97 0.12
CA LYS A 125 1.10 -22.69 -0.96
C LYS A 125 2.12 -22.99 -2.05
N PHE A 126 2.65 -24.21 -1.99
CA PHE A 126 3.18 -24.94 -3.15
C PHE A 126 2.09 -25.88 -3.65
#